data_AF-A0AAW4BH87-F1
#
_entry.id   AF-A0AAW4BH87-F1
#
_cell.length_a   1.000
_cell.length_b   1.000
_cell.length_c   1.000
_cell.angle_alpha   90.00
_cell.angle_beta   90.00
_cell.angle_gamma   90.00
#
_symmetry.space_group_name_H-M   'P 1'
#
loop_
_entity.id
_entity.type
_entity.pdbx_description
1 polymer ?
#
loop_
_entity_poly.entity_id
_entity_poly.type
_entity_poly.pdbx_seq_one_letter_code
_entity_poly.pdbx_strand_id
1 'polypeptide(L)'
;MAKAGDDLEKIVELIERSISPSSVINQNVMLPVLNSQTGRTRQCDVVIESGPEFRRNVTIVEVQDRKSQVSIATFNDWLQKLNDVGANSLICISRKEFPESVKEVARFQGNRVLLVNLKEETPESLPLNFLSFYVAYENVSITGIDALRCCVEKGSIDLNLLDRQLIHSNEKIWSRDKFSNMSFVELLSPLIKELHEESKGIVKNVATFTFENDRRLVLYCYLNGKYVRVGLNVTVRYVYDNHLLSMTVSSYEQIEHGTLAWVFEIEHETSLGKIKTKVPVIKYGDNEYKMLDVINSNDFNSQVTIRTLEQKPVV
;
A
#
# COMPACT_ATOMS: atom_id res chain seq x y z
N MET A 1 7.55 -34.25 -11.26
CA MET A 1 6.60 -33.85 -10.20
C MET A 1 7.43 -33.18 -9.12
N ALA A 2 7.31 -31.85 -8.98
CA ALA A 2 7.95 -31.11 -7.89
C ALA A 2 7.20 -31.42 -6.58
N LYS A 3 7.93 -31.62 -5.49
CA LYS A 3 7.32 -31.83 -4.17
C LYS A 3 6.88 -30.47 -3.62
N ALA A 4 5.81 -30.44 -2.81
CA ALA A 4 5.28 -29.20 -2.23
C ALA A 4 6.32 -28.40 -1.40
N GLY A 5 7.37 -29.05 -0.89
CA GLY A 5 8.50 -28.40 -0.22
C GLY A 5 9.40 -27.56 -1.13
N ASP A 6 9.50 -27.93 -2.42
CA ASP A 6 10.40 -27.28 -3.39
C ASP A 6 10.01 -25.81 -3.65
N ASP A 7 8.74 -25.45 -3.45
CA ASP A 7 8.23 -24.09 -3.69
C ASP A 7 8.58 -23.14 -2.55
N LEU A 8 8.61 -23.66 -1.32
CA LEU A 8 8.93 -22.88 -0.14
C LEU A 8 10.45 -22.64 -0.02
N GLU A 9 11.24 -23.64 -0.40
CA GLU A 9 12.71 -23.50 -0.54
C GLU A 9 13.10 -22.44 -1.57
N LYS A 10 12.35 -22.32 -2.68
CA LYS A 10 12.54 -21.26 -3.68
C LYS A 10 12.14 -19.87 -3.17
N ILE A 11 11.12 -19.77 -2.33
CA ILE A 11 10.74 -18.51 -1.70
C ILE A 11 11.87 -18.03 -0.78
N VAL A 12 12.46 -18.93 0.02
CA VAL A 12 13.63 -18.62 0.86
C VAL A 12 14.81 -18.14 0.03
N GLU A 13 15.09 -18.83 -1.08
CA GLU A 13 16.15 -18.42 -2.00
C GLU A 13 15.92 -17.01 -2.56
N LEU A 14 14.68 -16.70 -2.96
CA LEU A 14 14.31 -15.38 -3.49
C LEU A 14 14.37 -14.30 -2.39
N ILE A 15 14.01 -14.61 -1.15
CA ILE A 15 14.14 -13.71 0.01
C ILE A 15 15.61 -13.42 0.27
N GLU A 16 16.48 -14.42 0.28
CA GLU A 16 17.87 -14.24 0.71
C GLU A 16 18.76 -13.62 -0.37
N ARG A 17 18.58 -14.00 -1.65
CA ARG A 17 19.29 -13.37 -2.78
C ARG A 17 19.03 -11.88 -2.88
N SER A 18 17.92 -11.44 -2.31
CA SER A 18 17.51 -10.06 -2.36
C SER A 18 17.96 -9.20 -1.19
N ILE A 19 18.29 -9.83 -0.06
CA ILE A 19 18.83 -9.17 1.14
C ILE A 19 20.35 -9.08 1.03
N SER A 20 21.00 -10.13 0.53
CA SER A 20 22.45 -10.17 0.31
C SER A 20 22.76 -10.81 -1.05
N PRO A 21 22.87 -10.00 -2.12
CA PRO A 21 23.08 -10.49 -3.48
C PRO A 21 24.37 -11.31 -3.68
N SER A 22 25.36 -11.12 -2.79
CA SER A 22 26.64 -11.85 -2.81
C SER A 22 26.63 -13.16 -2.01
N SER A 23 25.51 -13.51 -1.36
CA SER A 23 25.39 -14.77 -0.62
C SER A 23 25.31 -15.95 -1.59
N VAL A 24 25.96 -17.06 -1.22
CA VAL A 24 25.83 -18.32 -1.95
C VAL A 24 24.71 -19.11 -1.31
N ILE A 25 23.69 -19.45 -2.10
CA ILE A 25 22.51 -20.21 -1.65
C ILE A 25 22.51 -21.55 -2.34
N ASN A 26 22.42 -22.61 -1.54
CA ASN A 26 22.34 -23.98 -2.03
C ASN A 26 21.14 -24.68 -1.40
N GLN A 27 20.34 -25.36 -2.22
CA GLN A 27 19.17 -26.12 -1.77
C GLN A 27 19.50 -27.61 -1.67
N ASN A 28 18.81 -28.30 -0.76
CA ASN A 28 18.88 -29.74 -0.53
C ASN A 28 20.33 -30.24 -0.42
N VAL A 29 21.09 -29.67 0.51
CA VAL A 29 22.52 -29.89 0.67
C VAL A 29 22.79 -30.91 1.78
N MET A 30 23.74 -31.80 1.55
CA MET A 30 24.29 -32.68 2.59
C MET A 30 25.50 -32.02 3.22
N LEU A 31 25.37 -31.52 4.46
CA LEU A 31 26.49 -30.98 5.23
C LEU A 31 27.13 -32.06 6.10
N PRO A 32 28.47 -32.09 6.24
CA PRO A 32 29.17 -33.02 7.10
C PRO A 32 28.90 -32.72 8.57
N VAL A 33 28.80 -33.76 9.39
CA VAL A 33 28.73 -33.62 10.85
C VAL A 33 30.16 -33.45 11.37
N LEU A 34 30.44 -32.34 12.06
CA LEU A 34 31.79 -31.92 12.45
C LEU A 34 32.59 -33.00 13.19
N ASN A 35 31.92 -33.76 14.07
CA ASN A 35 32.55 -34.76 14.93
C ASN A 35 32.35 -36.20 14.44
N SER A 36 31.95 -36.41 13.18
CA SER A 36 31.70 -37.76 12.69
C SER A 36 32.98 -38.46 12.23
N GLN A 37 33.36 -39.52 12.94
CA GLN A 37 34.46 -40.41 12.55
C GLN A 37 34.12 -41.32 11.35
N THR A 38 32.84 -41.46 11.02
CA THR A 38 32.34 -42.33 9.95
C THR A 38 31.85 -41.55 8.73
N GLY A 39 32.07 -40.22 8.69
CA GLY A 39 31.68 -39.38 7.56
C GLY A 39 30.18 -39.13 7.45
N ARG A 40 29.45 -39.14 8.57
CA ARG A 40 28.01 -38.85 8.60
C ARG A 40 27.73 -37.43 8.09
N THR A 41 26.61 -37.30 7.40
CA THR A 41 26.08 -36.04 6.89
C THR A 41 24.65 -35.81 7.40
N ARG A 42 24.21 -34.55 7.35
CA ARG A 42 22.82 -34.13 7.57
C ARG A 42 22.32 -33.44 6.31
N GLN A 43 21.09 -33.75 5.90
CA GLN A 43 20.41 -32.99 4.86
C GLN A 43 19.88 -31.69 5.47
N CYS A 44 20.10 -30.58 4.77
CA CYS A 44 19.57 -29.26 5.05
C CYS A 44 18.75 -28.80 3.84
N ASP A 45 17.57 -28.23 4.08
CA ASP A 45 16.67 -27.80 3.01
C ASP A 45 17.29 -26.63 2.23
N VAL A 46 17.81 -25.62 2.95
CA VAL A 46 18.61 -24.54 2.34
C VAL A 46 19.82 -24.23 3.21
N VAL A 47 20.96 -23.96 2.57
CA VAL A 47 22.19 -23.47 3.19
C VAL A 47 22.56 -22.14 2.55
N ILE A 48 22.78 -21.14 3.39
CA ILE A 48 23.16 -19.78 3.00
C ILE A 48 24.55 -19.50 3.58
N GLU A 49 25.50 -19.25 2.69
CA GLU A 49 26.85 -18.82 3.05
C GLU A 49 27.01 -17.33 2.73
N SER A 50 27.45 -16.56 3.72
CA SER A 50 27.66 -15.11 3.58
C SER A 50 28.98 -14.66 4.21
N GLY A 51 29.49 -13.52 3.77
CA GLY A 51 30.74 -12.94 4.25
C GLY A 51 31.97 -13.40 3.45
N PRO A 52 33.13 -12.77 3.70
CA PRO A 52 34.36 -13.08 2.99
C PRO A 52 34.90 -14.46 3.38
N GLU A 53 35.69 -15.08 2.51
CA GLU A 53 36.12 -16.47 2.64
C GLU A 53 36.84 -16.80 3.97
N PHE A 54 37.56 -15.84 4.54
CA PHE A 54 38.26 -15.98 5.82
C PHE A 54 37.34 -15.89 7.05
N ARG A 55 36.07 -15.52 6.88
CA ARG A 55 35.06 -15.44 7.94
C ARG A 55 33.65 -15.65 7.36
N ARG A 56 33.40 -16.88 6.89
CA ARG A 56 32.09 -17.29 6.38
C ARG A 56 31.12 -17.51 7.53
N ASN A 57 29.92 -16.95 7.40
CA ASN A 57 28.77 -17.26 8.23
C ASN A 57 27.88 -18.24 7.48
N VAL A 58 27.56 -19.36 8.13
CA VAL A 58 26.69 -20.41 7.60
C VAL A 58 25.35 -20.36 8.33
N THR A 59 24.28 -20.15 7.58
CA THR A 59 22.89 -20.25 8.06
C THR A 59 22.21 -21.42 7.40
N ILE A 60 21.55 -22.26 8.20
CA ILE A 60 20.70 -23.34 7.70
C ILE A 60 19.24 -22.96 7.82
N VAL A 61 18.44 -23.31 6.82
CA VAL A 61 16.99 -23.09 6.80
C VAL A 61 16.29 -24.43 6.74
N GLU A 62 15.29 -24.60 7.60
CA GLU A 62 14.50 -25.81 7.72
C GLU A 62 13.02 -25.50 7.56
N VAL A 63 12.35 -26.29 6.74
CA VAL A 63 11.00 -25.99 6.27
C VAL A 63 10.02 -27.08 6.70
N GLN A 64 8.98 -26.71 7.45
CA GLN A 64 7.84 -27.57 7.70
C GLN A 64 6.65 -27.16 6.85
N ASP A 65 6.45 -27.88 5.75
CA ASP A 65 5.34 -27.73 4.80
C ASP A 65 4.13 -28.65 5.11
N ARG A 66 4.09 -29.23 6.32
CA ARG A 66 3.00 -30.15 6.71
C ARG A 66 1.75 -29.38 7.15
N LYS A 67 0.57 -30.03 7.02
CA LYS A 67 -0.72 -29.51 7.55
C LYS A 67 -0.75 -29.36 9.08
N SER A 68 0.25 -29.89 9.78
CA SER A 68 0.37 -29.88 11.24
C SER A 68 1.38 -28.86 11.72
N GLN A 69 1.15 -28.32 12.92
CA GLN A 69 2.13 -27.49 13.62
C GLN A 69 3.46 -28.23 13.84
N VAL A 70 4.55 -27.48 13.95
CA VAL A 70 5.87 -28.04 14.29
C VAL A 70 5.86 -28.56 15.71
N SER A 71 6.15 -29.84 15.89
CA SER A 71 6.26 -30.44 17.22
C SER A 71 7.58 -30.05 17.87
N ILE A 72 7.61 -30.02 19.21
CA ILE A 72 8.84 -29.74 19.97
C ILE A 72 9.97 -30.74 19.65
N ALA A 73 9.62 -32.00 19.36
CA ALA A 73 10.59 -33.01 18.94
C ALA A 73 11.23 -32.67 17.58
N THR A 74 10.44 -32.17 16.63
CA THR A 74 10.96 -31.73 15.31
C THR A 74 11.90 -30.54 15.48
N PHE A 75 11.50 -29.57 16.32
CA PHE A 75 12.32 -28.39 16.59
C PHE A 75 13.65 -28.75 17.28
N ASN A 76 13.62 -29.67 18.25
CA ASN A 76 14.84 -30.14 18.92
C ASN A 76 15.79 -30.88 17.96
N ASP A 77 15.27 -31.62 16.98
CA ASP A 77 16.09 -32.23 15.93
C ASP A 77 16.77 -31.17 15.06
N TRP A 78 16.08 -30.08 14.69
CA TRP A 78 16.68 -28.95 13.98
C TRP A 78 17.78 -28.25 14.80
N LEU A 79 17.60 -28.08 16.10
CA LEU A 79 18.64 -27.54 16.99
C LEU A 79 19.86 -28.47 17.08
N GLN A 80 19.63 -29.78 17.14
CA GLN A 80 20.72 -30.74 17.10
C GLN A 80 21.45 -30.67 15.76
N LYS A 81 20.71 -30.57 14.65
CA LYS A 81 21.26 -30.41 13.30
C LYS A 81 22.17 -29.18 13.21
N LEU A 82 21.73 -28.03 13.73
CA LEU A 82 22.52 -26.79 13.81
C LEU A 82 23.88 -27.00 14.50
N ASN A 83 23.90 -27.73 15.62
CA ASN A 83 25.14 -28.04 16.34
C ASN A 83 26.00 -29.08 15.60
N ASP A 84 25.37 -30.12 15.05
CA ASP A 84 26.05 -31.21 14.33
C ASP A 84 26.85 -30.69 13.14
N VAL A 85 26.27 -29.77 12.35
CA VAL A 85 26.90 -29.21 11.13
C VAL A 85 27.73 -27.94 11.40
N GLY A 86 27.73 -27.45 12.65
CA GLY A 86 28.51 -26.27 13.03
C GLY A 86 28.02 -24.94 12.45
N ALA A 87 26.75 -24.84 12.06
CA ALA A 87 26.21 -23.62 11.50
C ALA A 87 26.04 -22.53 12.59
N ASN A 88 26.14 -21.27 12.16
CA ASN A 88 26.07 -20.10 13.03
C ASN A 88 24.63 -19.83 13.46
N SER A 89 23.67 -19.98 12.54
CA SER A 89 22.26 -19.64 12.75
C SER A 89 21.32 -20.64 12.08
N LEU A 90 20.10 -20.73 12.61
CA LEU A 90 19.01 -21.57 12.11
C LEU A 90 17.76 -20.72 11.85
N ILE A 91 17.15 -20.85 10.68
CA ILE A 91 15.85 -20.27 10.34
C ILE A 91 14.84 -21.41 10.18
N CYS A 92 13.76 -21.37 10.95
CA CYS A 92 12.70 -22.36 10.91
C CYS A 92 11.45 -21.76 10.28
N ILE A 93 10.94 -22.38 9.21
CA ILE A 93 9.80 -21.86 8.47
C ILE A 93 8.63 -22.83 8.54
N SER A 94 7.44 -22.33 8.86
CA SER A 94 6.23 -23.15 8.84
C SER A 94 5.00 -22.39 8.36
N ARG A 95 4.11 -23.12 7.66
CA ARG A 95 2.80 -22.59 7.28
C ARG A 95 1.79 -22.49 8.43
N LYS A 96 2.03 -23.22 9.52
CA LYS A 96 1.18 -23.22 10.72
C LYS A 96 1.90 -22.52 11.85
N GLU A 97 1.13 -21.89 12.73
CA GLU A 97 1.69 -21.18 13.88
C GLU A 97 2.55 -22.13 14.74
N PHE A 98 3.71 -21.66 15.21
CA PHE A 98 4.53 -22.44 16.14
C PHE A 98 3.86 -22.51 17.52
N PRO A 99 3.81 -23.69 18.18
CA PRO A 99 3.26 -23.81 19.53
C PRO A 99 4.16 -23.13 20.57
N GLU A 100 3.59 -22.75 21.72
CA GLU A 100 4.32 -21.98 22.76
C GLU A 100 5.54 -22.73 23.30
N SER A 101 5.49 -24.06 23.36
CA SER A 101 6.64 -24.89 23.76
C SER A 101 7.85 -24.72 22.82
N VAL A 102 7.63 -24.50 21.52
CA VAL A 102 8.70 -24.21 20.55
C VAL A 102 9.19 -22.77 20.70
N LYS A 103 8.26 -21.81 20.88
CA LYS A 103 8.59 -20.39 21.08
C LYS A 103 9.43 -20.19 22.35
N GLU A 104 9.11 -20.89 23.44
CA GLU A 104 9.85 -20.84 24.71
C GLU A 104 11.30 -21.30 24.53
N VAL A 105 11.54 -22.47 23.91
CA VAL A 105 12.90 -22.98 23.68
C VAL A 105 13.67 -22.09 22.70
N ALA A 106 13.03 -21.55 21.66
CA ALA A 106 13.65 -20.62 20.73
C ALA A 106 14.15 -19.34 21.42
N ARG A 107 13.38 -18.78 22.37
CA ARG A 107 13.79 -17.59 23.16
C ARG A 107 15.09 -17.85 23.93
N PHE A 108 15.28 -19.04 24.49
CA PHE A 108 16.51 -19.40 25.21
C PHE A 108 17.75 -19.52 24.30
N GLN A 109 17.57 -19.71 22.99
CA GLN A 109 18.66 -19.73 22.01
C GLN A 109 19.06 -18.32 21.52
N GLY A 110 18.28 -17.29 21.85
CA GLY A 110 18.53 -15.90 21.44
C GLY A 110 18.56 -15.73 19.91
N ASN A 111 19.45 -14.87 19.41
CA ASN A 111 19.55 -14.53 17.98
C ASN A 111 20.10 -15.65 17.09
N ARG A 112 20.42 -16.81 17.68
CA ARG A 112 20.93 -17.98 16.94
C ARG A 112 19.83 -18.71 16.17
N VAL A 113 18.56 -18.51 16.56
CA VAL A 113 17.40 -19.21 15.97
C VAL A 113 16.29 -18.22 15.65
N LEU A 114 15.74 -18.29 14.43
CA LEU A 114 14.63 -17.46 13.96
C LEU A 114 13.43 -18.35 13.58
N LEU A 115 12.24 -17.96 14.02
CA LEU A 115 10.99 -18.63 13.65
C LEU A 115 10.22 -17.74 12.65
N VAL A 116 9.83 -18.30 11.51
CA VAL A 116 9.09 -17.61 10.44
C VAL A 116 7.79 -18.37 10.18
N ASN A 117 6.66 -17.70 10.41
CA ASN A 117 5.35 -18.22 10.05
C ASN A 117 4.89 -17.62 8.74
N LEU A 118 4.76 -18.46 7.72
CA LEU A 118 4.11 -18.09 6.47
C LEU A 118 2.64 -18.47 6.59
N LYS A 119 1.80 -17.54 7.04
CA LYS A 119 0.36 -17.79 7.00
C LYS A 119 0.00 -18.14 5.55
N GLU A 120 -1.08 -18.89 5.33
CA GLU A 120 -1.59 -19.08 3.96
C GLU A 120 -1.88 -17.73 3.27
N GLU A 121 -1.89 -16.66 4.06
CA GLU A 121 -1.65 -15.29 3.68
C GLU A 121 -0.15 -14.87 3.84
N THR A 122 0.73 -15.53 3.07
CA THR A 122 1.71 -14.93 2.14
C THR A 122 3.21 -14.66 2.51
N PRO A 123 4.15 -14.79 1.54
CA PRO A 123 5.62 -14.69 1.55
C PRO A 123 6.14 -13.26 1.46
N GLU A 124 5.59 -12.37 2.26
CA GLU A 124 5.83 -10.93 2.21
C GLU A 124 6.97 -10.42 3.10
N SER A 125 8.01 -11.23 3.28
CA SER A 125 9.37 -10.74 3.58
C SER A 125 10.34 -10.97 2.41
N LEU A 126 9.80 -11.15 1.21
CA LEU A 126 10.50 -10.91 -0.05
C LEU A 126 10.90 -9.42 -0.12
N PRO A 127 11.95 -9.05 -0.87
CA PRO A 127 12.58 -7.72 -0.88
C PRO A 127 11.69 -6.66 -1.54
N LEU A 128 10.50 -6.41 -1.05
CA LEU A 128 9.53 -5.59 -1.78
C LEU A 128 9.84 -4.09 -1.70
N ASN A 129 10.98 -3.69 -1.12
CA ASN A 129 11.51 -2.33 -1.16
C ASN A 129 11.75 -1.78 -2.59
N PHE A 130 11.62 -2.58 -3.66
CA PHE A 130 11.66 -2.08 -5.03
C PHE A 130 10.31 -1.47 -5.51
N LEU A 131 9.21 -1.68 -4.78
CA LEU A 131 7.88 -1.12 -5.10
C LEU A 131 7.39 -0.22 -3.96
N SER A 132 8.04 0.93 -3.76
CA SER A 132 7.43 2.00 -2.98
C SER A 132 6.38 2.70 -3.84
N PHE A 133 5.12 2.32 -3.68
CA PHE A 133 4.00 3.05 -4.27
C PHE A 133 3.11 3.66 -3.20
N TYR A 134 2.54 4.80 -3.57
CA TYR A 134 1.80 5.64 -2.65
C TYR A 134 0.36 5.75 -3.13
N VAL A 135 -0.55 5.67 -2.17
CA VAL A 135 -1.93 6.09 -2.38
C VAL A 135 -2.00 7.58 -2.11
N ALA A 136 -2.36 8.34 -3.14
CA ALA A 136 -2.75 9.73 -3.00
C ALA A 136 -4.26 9.80 -2.79
N TYR A 137 -4.66 10.27 -1.63
CA TYR A 137 -6.04 10.63 -1.31
C TYR A 137 -6.14 12.14 -1.24
N GLU A 138 -7.06 12.71 -2.02
CA GLU A 138 -7.26 14.15 -2.06
C GLU A 138 -8.76 14.46 -2.15
N ASN A 139 -9.28 15.20 -1.19
CA ASN A 139 -10.68 15.57 -1.14
C ASN A 139 -10.88 17.01 -0.68
N VAL A 140 -11.89 17.68 -1.24
CA VAL A 140 -12.33 19.01 -0.83
C VAL A 140 -13.80 18.95 -0.46
N SER A 141 -14.11 19.39 0.76
CA SER A 141 -15.48 19.48 1.26
C SER A 141 -15.79 20.92 1.64
N ILE A 142 -16.86 21.50 1.08
CA ILE A 142 -17.36 22.82 1.51
C ILE A 142 -18.30 22.61 2.70
N THR A 143 -17.91 23.13 3.86
CA THR A 143 -18.67 23.00 5.11
C THR A 143 -19.60 24.18 5.37
N GLY A 144 -19.40 25.30 4.67
CA GLY A 144 -20.29 26.45 4.72
C GLY A 144 -19.98 27.50 3.65
N ILE A 145 -21.00 28.28 3.29
CA ILE A 145 -20.86 29.45 2.43
C ILE A 145 -21.17 30.67 3.31
N ASP A 146 -20.16 31.50 3.54
CA ASP A 146 -20.28 32.65 4.45
C ASP A 146 -20.75 33.91 3.71
N ALA A 147 -20.40 34.04 2.43
CA ALA A 147 -20.90 35.10 1.56
C ALA A 147 -20.98 34.61 0.12
N LEU A 148 -22.04 34.97 -0.60
CA LEU A 148 -22.23 34.68 -2.02
C LEU A 148 -22.82 35.92 -2.69
N ARG A 149 -22.18 36.40 -3.74
CA ARG A 149 -22.67 37.51 -4.57
C ARG A 149 -22.52 37.12 -6.03
N CYS A 150 -23.61 37.23 -6.78
CA CYS A 150 -23.61 37.01 -8.22
C CYS A 150 -23.89 38.34 -8.93
N CYS A 151 -23.12 38.64 -9.97
CA CYS A 151 -23.43 39.72 -10.91
C CYS A 151 -23.80 39.12 -12.26
N VAL A 152 -24.75 39.73 -12.97
CA VAL A 152 -25.23 39.26 -14.28
C VAL A 152 -25.02 40.37 -15.31
N GLU A 153 -24.82 39.99 -16.57
CA GLU A 153 -24.81 40.96 -17.66
C GLU A 153 -26.17 41.70 -17.72
N LYS A 154 -26.10 43.02 -17.91
CA LYS A 154 -27.26 43.91 -17.88
C LYS A 154 -28.34 43.44 -18.87
N GLY A 155 -29.54 43.13 -18.37
CA GLY A 155 -30.67 42.63 -19.17
C GLY A 155 -30.90 41.12 -19.14
N SER A 156 -30.10 40.35 -18.38
CA SER A 156 -30.12 38.88 -18.42
C SER A 156 -31.14 38.21 -17.51
N ILE A 157 -31.44 38.77 -16.32
CA ILE A 157 -32.47 38.36 -15.32
C ILE A 157 -32.44 39.36 -14.15
N ASP A 158 -33.52 39.46 -13.37
CA ASP A 158 -33.56 40.21 -12.11
C ASP A 158 -32.68 39.53 -11.05
N LEU A 159 -31.59 40.19 -10.66
CA LEU A 159 -30.56 39.72 -9.71
C LEU A 159 -31.13 39.26 -8.36
N ASN A 160 -32.30 39.78 -7.98
CA ASN A 160 -32.98 39.47 -6.72
C ASN A 160 -33.41 37.99 -6.59
N LEU A 161 -33.48 37.24 -7.68
CA LEU A 161 -33.81 35.80 -7.66
C LEU A 161 -32.62 34.91 -7.25
N LEU A 162 -31.39 35.31 -7.58
CA LEU A 162 -30.15 34.60 -7.23
C LEU A 162 -29.74 34.86 -5.77
N ASP A 163 -29.89 36.10 -5.31
CA ASP A 163 -29.53 36.53 -3.94
C ASP A 163 -30.42 35.89 -2.85
N ARG A 164 -31.58 35.32 -3.22
CA ARG A 164 -32.56 34.74 -2.28
C ARG A 164 -32.64 33.22 -2.32
N GLN A 165 -32.03 32.58 -3.31
CA GLN A 165 -32.00 31.12 -3.35
C GLN A 165 -30.91 30.60 -2.43
N LEU A 166 -31.31 29.70 -1.52
CA LEU A 166 -30.39 28.95 -0.69
C LEU A 166 -29.66 27.96 -1.59
N ILE A 167 -28.56 28.40 -2.22
CA ILE A 167 -27.77 27.55 -3.11
C ILE A 167 -27.05 26.52 -2.25
N HIS A 168 -27.40 25.25 -2.44
CA HIS A 168 -26.71 24.16 -1.76
C HIS A 168 -25.40 23.83 -2.51
N SER A 169 -24.33 23.55 -1.76
CA SER A 169 -22.99 23.33 -2.32
C SER A 169 -22.92 22.19 -3.35
N ASN A 170 -23.85 21.23 -3.28
CA ASN A 170 -23.89 20.04 -4.14
C ASN A 170 -24.84 20.19 -5.36
N GLU A 171 -25.56 21.30 -5.49
CA GLU A 171 -26.48 21.52 -6.61
C GLU A 171 -25.74 21.73 -7.92
N LYS A 172 -26.03 20.88 -8.91
CA LYS A 172 -25.45 20.95 -10.25
C LYS A 172 -26.12 22.01 -11.12
N ILE A 173 -25.98 23.27 -10.73
CA ILE A 173 -26.56 24.42 -11.43
C ILE A 173 -25.50 25.29 -12.11
N TRP A 174 -24.21 25.02 -11.91
CA TRP A 174 -23.12 25.83 -12.49
C TRP A 174 -22.60 25.20 -13.76
N SER A 175 -22.13 26.00 -14.72
CA SER A 175 -21.58 25.47 -15.97
C SER A 175 -20.56 26.43 -16.56
N ARG A 176 -19.56 25.89 -17.27
CA ARG A 176 -18.58 26.69 -18.04
C ARG A 176 -18.87 26.70 -19.55
N ASP A 177 -19.69 25.76 -20.03
CA ASP A 177 -19.89 25.45 -21.45
C ASP A 177 -21.37 25.45 -21.88
N LYS A 178 -22.32 25.61 -20.93
CA LYS A 178 -23.77 25.47 -21.13
C LYS A 178 -24.23 24.06 -21.51
N PHE A 179 -23.41 23.04 -21.27
CA PHE A 179 -23.71 21.65 -21.56
C PHE A 179 -23.49 20.76 -20.34
N SER A 180 -22.36 20.93 -19.67
CA SER A 180 -21.96 20.19 -18.48
C SER A 180 -22.28 21.01 -17.24
N ASN A 181 -23.17 20.47 -16.40
CA ASN A 181 -23.49 21.07 -15.11
C ASN A 181 -22.59 20.51 -14.01
N MET A 182 -22.12 21.40 -13.15
CA MET A 182 -21.27 21.11 -12.01
C MET A 182 -21.83 21.76 -10.75
N SER A 183 -21.48 21.16 -9.63
CA SER A 183 -21.74 21.65 -8.29
C SER A 183 -20.77 22.77 -7.91
N PHE A 184 -21.09 23.45 -6.83
CA PHE A 184 -20.25 24.49 -6.27
C PHE A 184 -18.92 23.93 -5.75
N VAL A 185 -18.94 22.72 -5.19
CA VAL A 185 -17.74 22.00 -4.78
C VAL A 185 -16.86 21.73 -6.00
N GLU A 186 -17.39 21.12 -7.05
CA GLU A 186 -16.64 20.82 -8.30
C GLU A 186 -16.04 22.09 -8.93
N LEU A 187 -16.74 23.23 -8.84
CA LEU A 187 -16.24 24.51 -9.34
C LEU A 187 -15.03 25.03 -8.54
N LEU A 188 -15.06 24.94 -7.21
CA LEU A 188 -14.05 25.52 -6.33
C LEU A 188 -12.91 24.56 -5.95
N SER A 189 -13.12 23.24 -6.04
CA SER A 189 -12.12 22.25 -5.67
C SER A 189 -10.74 22.51 -6.30
N PRO A 190 -10.61 22.77 -7.62
CA PRO A 190 -9.29 23.02 -8.21
C PRO A 190 -8.57 24.22 -7.59
N LEU A 191 -9.30 25.30 -7.31
CA LEU A 191 -8.73 26.52 -6.73
C LEU A 191 -8.34 26.33 -5.27
N ILE A 192 -9.12 25.55 -4.51
CA ILE A 192 -8.79 25.20 -3.12
C ILE A 192 -7.54 24.32 -3.09
N LYS A 193 -7.37 23.39 -4.03
CA LYS A 193 -6.17 22.56 -4.15
C LYS A 193 -4.92 23.39 -4.45
N GLU A 194 -5.02 24.36 -5.37
CA GLU A 194 -3.93 25.29 -5.70
C GLU A 194 -3.48 26.12 -4.49
N LEU A 195 -4.39 26.50 -3.59
CA LEU A 195 -4.02 27.22 -2.35
C LEU A 195 -3.16 26.38 -1.39
N HIS A 196 -3.16 25.05 -1.54
CA HIS A 196 -2.61 24.09 -0.59
C HIS A 196 -1.73 23.02 -1.27
N GLU A 197 -1.10 23.35 -2.40
CA GLU A 197 -0.34 22.42 -3.24
C GLU A 197 0.71 21.60 -2.46
N GLU A 198 1.33 22.21 -1.43
CA GLU A 198 2.34 21.56 -0.58
C GLU A 198 1.79 21.02 0.76
N SER A 199 0.51 21.27 1.08
CA SER A 199 -0.04 20.90 2.39
C SER A 199 -0.36 19.41 2.46
N LYS A 200 0.13 18.75 3.52
CA LYS A 200 -0.20 17.36 3.87
C LYS A 200 -1.12 17.33 5.10
N GLY A 201 -2.05 16.38 5.12
CA GLY A 201 -3.04 16.19 6.16
C GLY A 201 -4.34 16.99 5.93
N ILE A 202 -5.05 17.26 7.03
CA ILE A 202 -6.35 17.92 7.02
C ILE A 202 -6.17 19.41 7.31
N VAL A 203 -6.58 20.25 6.36
CA VAL A 203 -6.62 21.70 6.48
C VAL A 203 -8.09 22.16 6.58
N LYS A 204 -8.38 22.98 7.59
CA LYS A 204 -9.69 23.65 7.74
C LYS A 204 -9.47 25.15 7.62
N ASN A 205 -10.11 25.79 6.65
CA ASN A 205 -9.86 27.21 6.41
C ASN A 205 -11.05 27.91 5.75
N VAL A 206 -10.93 29.22 5.57
CA VAL A 206 -11.87 30.10 4.89
C VAL A 206 -11.16 30.76 3.71
N ALA A 207 -11.77 30.75 2.53
CA ALA A 207 -11.21 31.42 1.34
C ALA A 207 -12.29 32.23 0.62
N THR A 208 -11.85 33.33 -0.01
CA THR A 208 -12.69 34.15 -0.87
C THR A 208 -12.21 34.03 -2.32
N PHE A 209 -13.13 33.71 -3.22
CA PHE A 209 -12.88 33.59 -4.65
C PHE A 209 -13.70 34.63 -5.41
N THR A 210 -13.05 35.36 -6.33
CA THR A 210 -13.68 36.42 -7.11
C THR A 210 -13.48 36.21 -8.60
N PHE A 211 -14.59 36.11 -9.32
CA PHE A 211 -14.73 35.88 -10.76
C PHE A 211 -15.51 37.01 -11.44
N GLU A 212 -15.69 38.15 -10.76
CA GLU A 212 -16.59 39.24 -11.16
C GLU A 212 -16.15 39.93 -12.46
N ASN A 213 -14.84 39.96 -12.76
CA ASN A 213 -14.28 40.71 -13.89
C ASN A 213 -13.28 39.92 -14.74
N ASP A 214 -13.07 38.63 -14.49
CA ASP A 214 -12.13 37.85 -15.30
C ASP A 214 -12.82 37.39 -16.59
N ARG A 215 -12.58 38.12 -17.68
CA ARG A 215 -13.13 37.82 -19.01
C ARG A 215 -12.72 36.44 -19.55
N ARG A 216 -11.68 35.82 -18.98
CA ARG A 216 -11.20 34.48 -19.37
C ARG A 216 -11.99 33.38 -18.66
N LEU A 217 -12.63 33.69 -17.53
CA LEU A 217 -13.42 32.74 -16.76
C LEU A 217 -14.90 32.96 -17.06
N VAL A 218 -15.41 32.16 -17.99
CA VAL A 218 -16.83 32.17 -18.34
C VAL A 218 -17.56 31.21 -17.40
N LEU A 219 -18.45 31.74 -16.58
CA LEU A 219 -19.31 30.97 -15.69
C LEU A 219 -20.79 31.26 -16.01
N TYR A 220 -21.58 30.19 -16.02
CA TYR A 220 -23.01 30.21 -16.20
C TYR A 220 -23.71 29.58 -15.01
N CYS A 221 -24.89 30.08 -14.67
CA CYS A 221 -25.83 29.46 -13.74
C CYS A 221 -27.08 29.02 -14.51
N TYR A 222 -27.52 27.78 -14.30
CA TYR A 222 -28.69 27.18 -14.92
C TYR A 222 -29.91 27.40 -14.03
N LEU A 223 -30.78 28.33 -14.43
CA LEU A 223 -31.97 28.71 -13.69
C LEU A 223 -33.18 28.72 -14.62
N ASN A 224 -34.29 28.13 -14.15
CA ASN A 224 -35.57 28.14 -14.88
C ASN A 224 -35.45 27.68 -16.35
N GLY A 225 -34.61 26.68 -16.62
CA GLY A 225 -34.41 26.13 -17.97
C GLY A 225 -33.45 26.92 -18.87
N LYS A 226 -32.74 27.93 -18.34
CA LYS A 226 -31.85 28.79 -19.12
C LYS A 226 -30.49 28.95 -18.46
N TYR A 227 -29.43 29.05 -19.27
CA TYR A 227 -28.09 29.41 -18.82
C TYR A 227 -27.91 30.93 -18.81
N VAL A 228 -27.55 31.45 -17.65
CA VAL A 228 -27.32 32.87 -17.41
C VAL A 228 -25.84 33.09 -17.14
N ARG A 229 -25.19 34.01 -17.85
CA ARG A 229 -23.79 34.33 -17.54
C ARG A 229 -23.73 35.08 -16.22
N VAL A 230 -22.86 34.63 -15.32
CA VAL A 230 -22.70 35.19 -13.99
C VAL A 230 -21.22 35.45 -13.69
N GLY A 231 -20.92 36.61 -13.10
CA GLY A 231 -19.71 36.79 -12.31
C GLY A 231 -20.02 36.42 -10.86
N LEU A 232 -19.05 35.83 -10.18
CA LEU A 232 -19.25 35.22 -8.87
C LEU A 232 -18.23 35.79 -7.88
N ASN A 233 -18.68 36.20 -6.70
CA ASN A 233 -17.81 36.48 -5.56
C ASN A 233 -18.31 35.67 -4.37
N VAL A 234 -17.47 34.79 -3.83
CA VAL A 234 -17.89 33.87 -2.78
C VAL A 234 -16.82 33.72 -1.71
N THR A 235 -17.26 33.69 -0.45
CA THR A 235 -16.46 33.29 0.70
C THR A 235 -16.99 31.96 1.24
N VAL A 236 -16.12 30.96 1.34
CA VAL A 236 -16.48 29.60 1.77
C VAL A 236 -15.60 29.10 2.91
N ARG A 237 -16.19 28.34 3.82
CA ARG A 237 -15.51 27.46 4.77
C ARG A 237 -15.35 26.10 4.15
N TYR A 238 -14.13 25.55 4.21
CA TYR A 238 -13.82 24.27 3.60
C TYR A 238 -12.89 23.42 4.48
N VAL A 239 -12.94 22.13 4.18
CA VAL A 239 -11.96 21.12 4.62
C VAL A 239 -11.26 20.62 3.36
N TYR A 240 -9.94 20.76 3.33
CA TYR A 240 -9.07 20.14 2.34
C TYR A 240 -8.33 18.99 3.03
N ASP A 241 -8.40 17.81 2.45
CA ASP A 241 -7.88 16.59 3.04
C ASP A 241 -6.94 15.92 2.02
N ASN A 242 -5.64 15.97 2.30
CA ASN A 242 -4.60 15.53 1.38
C ASN A 242 -3.63 14.56 2.07
N HIS A 243 -3.63 13.31 1.65
CA HIS A 243 -2.77 12.29 2.22
C HIS A 243 -1.98 11.58 1.12
N LEU A 244 -0.68 11.44 1.35
CA LEU A 244 0.20 10.57 0.59
C LEU A 244 0.61 9.41 1.49
N LEU A 245 0.02 8.24 1.24
CA LEU A 245 0.11 7.10 2.14
C LEU A 245 0.98 6.02 1.51
N SER A 246 2.00 5.57 2.22
CA SER A 246 2.85 4.46 1.77
C SER A 246 2.07 3.16 1.87
N MET A 247 1.92 2.44 0.76
CA MET A 247 1.27 1.14 0.77
C MET A 247 2.11 0.12 1.52
N THR A 248 1.46 -0.75 2.29
CA THR A 248 2.11 -1.87 2.96
C THR A 248 1.69 -3.17 2.30
N VAL A 249 2.69 -3.98 2.06
CA VAL A 249 2.62 -5.38 1.71
C VAL A 249 1.77 -6.10 2.78
N SER A 250 0.58 -6.59 2.39
CA SER A 250 -0.40 -7.28 3.27
C SER A 250 -0.51 -8.78 3.00
N SER A 251 -0.65 -9.18 1.72
CA SER A 251 -0.74 -10.57 1.32
C SER A 251 -0.24 -10.91 -0.12
N TYR A 252 0.81 -11.69 -0.41
CA TYR A 252 0.91 -12.52 -1.66
C TYR A 252 0.01 -13.78 -1.78
N GLU A 253 -1.16 -13.62 -2.38
CA GLU A 253 -2.19 -14.65 -2.48
C GLU A 253 -2.55 -14.95 -3.93
N GLN A 254 -3.35 -15.99 -4.14
CA GLN A 254 -3.87 -16.31 -5.46
C GLN A 254 -5.14 -15.48 -5.71
N ILE A 255 -5.08 -14.58 -6.71
CA ILE A 255 -6.21 -13.70 -7.06
C ILE A 255 -7.18 -14.37 -8.05
N GLU A 256 -8.29 -13.69 -8.39
CA GLU A 256 -9.20 -14.12 -9.45
C GLU A 256 -8.40 -14.41 -10.74
N HIS A 257 -8.68 -15.55 -11.38
CA HIS A 257 -7.91 -16.17 -12.47
C HIS A 257 -6.69 -17.02 -12.09
N GLY A 258 -6.43 -17.25 -10.80
CA GLY A 258 -5.48 -18.27 -10.35
C GLY A 258 -4.00 -17.85 -10.38
N THR A 259 -3.72 -16.56 -10.56
CA THR A 259 -2.35 -16.01 -10.58
C THR A 259 -1.92 -15.62 -9.16
N LEU A 260 -0.67 -15.89 -8.78
CA LEU A 260 -0.11 -15.41 -7.51
C LEU A 260 0.28 -13.94 -7.64
N ALA A 261 -0.20 -13.09 -6.72
CA ALA A 261 0.03 -11.66 -6.73
C ALA A 261 0.35 -11.15 -5.33
N TRP A 262 1.28 -10.21 -5.22
CA TRP A 262 1.52 -9.41 -4.01
C TRP A 262 0.36 -8.44 -3.80
N VAL A 263 -0.38 -8.56 -2.71
CA VAL A 263 -1.49 -7.67 -2.38
C VAL A 263 -1.00 -6.67 -1.36
N PHE A 264 -0.92 -5.43 -1.82
CA PHE A 264 -0.63 -4.32 -0.95
C PHE A 264 -1.93 -3.72 -0.44
N GLU A 265 -1.94 -3.35 0.82
CA GLU A 265 -3.10 -2.80 1.50
C GLU A 265 -2.74 -1.54 2.27
N ILE A 266 -3.70 -0.62 2.33
CA ILE A 266 -3.68 0.49 3.27
C ILE A 266 -5.05 0.64 3.89
N GLU A 267 -5.04 0.99 5.16
CA GLU A 267 -6.20 1.39 5.91
C GLU A 267 -5.88 2.72 6.61
N HIS A 268 -6.67 3.76 6.36
CA HIS A 268 -6.40 5.10 6.87
C HIS A 268 -7.68 5.88 7.17
N GLU A 269 -7.65 6.71 8.21
CA GLU A 269 -8.79 7.53 8.62
C GLU A 269 -8.74 8.90 7.93
N THR A 270 -9.81 9.28 7.23
CA THR A 270 -9.93 10.58 6.53
C THR A 270 -11.01 11.44 7.17
N SER A 271 -11.15 12.67 6.70
CA SER A 271 -12.25 13.58 7.10
C SER A 271 -13.65 13.07 6.74
N LEU A 272 -13.78 12.11 5.81
CA LEU A 272 -15.05 11.52 5.39
C LEU A 272 -15.28 10.10 5.95
N GLY A 273 -14.30 9.55 6.66
CA GLY A 273 -14.33 8.20 7.20
C GLY A 273 -13.13 7.37 6.77
N LYS A 274 -13.20 6.06 7.00
CA LYS A 274 -12.10 5.14 6.74
C LYS A 274 -11.98 4.82 5.25
N ILE A 275 -10.76 4.89 4.73
CA ILE A 275 -10.43 4.33 3.41
C ILE A 275 -9.70 3.01 3.59
N LYS A 276 -10.04 2.05 2.72
CA LYS A 276 -9.39 0.76 2.66
C LYS A 276 -9.18 0.38 1.20
N THR A 277 -7.91 0.32 0.81
CA THR A 277 -7.51 0.10 -0.58
C THR A 277 -6.57 -1.08 -0.67
N LYS A 278 -6.85 -1.99 -1.60
CA LYS A 278 -6.01 -3.14 -1.94
C LYS A 278 -5.53 -3.06 -3.38
N VAL A 279 -4.27 -3.41 -3.61
CA VAL A 279 -3.60 -3.36 -4.92
C VAL A 279 -2.82 -4.65 -5.15
N PRO A 280 -3.31 -5.55 -6.01
CA PRO A 280 -2.57 -6.73 -6.41
C PRO A 280 -1.47 -6.39 -7.42
N VAL A 281 -0.29 -6.98 -7.26
CA VAL A 281 0.88 -6.78 -8.13
C VAL A 281 1.46 -8.13 -8.53
N ILE A 282 1.60 -8.35 -9.83
CA ILE A 282 2.14 -9.60 -10.39
C ILE A 282 3.51 -9.36 -11.03
N LYS A 283 4.37 -10.39 -11.05
CA LYS A 283 5.61 -10.36 -11.83
C LYS A 283 5.27 -10.48 -13.31
N TYR A 284 5.83 -9.60 -14.14
CA TYR A 284 5.65 -9.56 -15.58
C TYR A 284 7.02 -9.50 -16.27
N GLY A 285 7.64 -10.65 -16.56
CA GLY A 285 9.00 -10.70 -17.12
C GLY A 285 10.11 -10.77 -16.05
N ASP A 286 11.38 -10.69 -16.47
CA ASP A 286 12.51 -11.05 -15.59
C ASP A 286 12.70 -10.09 -14.41
N ASN A 287 12.39 -8.80 -14.59
CA ASN A 287 12.53 -7.72 -13.58
C ASN A 287 11.37 -6.69 -13.58
N GLU A 288 10.28 -6.96 -14.29
CA GLU A 288 9.16 -6.04 -14.41
C GLU A 288 7.96 -6.53 -13.58
N TYR A 289 7.16 -5.58 -13.09
CA TYR A 289 6.01 -5.83 -12.23
C TYR A 289 4.82 -5.06 -12.78
N LYS A 290 3.64 -5.68 -12.74
CA LYS A 290 2.40 -5.12 -13.23
C LYS A 290 1.39 -5.01 -12.09
N MET A 291 0.92 -3.79 -11.84
CA MET A 291 -0.22 -3.54 -10.97
C MET A 291 -1.51 -3.95 -11.68
N LEU A 292 -2.38 -4.61 -10.93
CA LEU A 292 -3.72 -4.98 -11.38
C LEU A 292 -4.75 -3.98 -10.84
N ASP A 293 -6.02 -4.19 -11.17
CA ASP A 293 -7.09 -3.26 -10.81
C ASP A 293 -7.18 -3.02 -9.30
N VAL A 294 -7.37 -1.75 -8.95
CA VAL A 294 -7.44 -1.28 -7.57
C VAL A 294 -8.76 -1.72 -6.96
N ILE A 295 -8.69 -2.44 -5.83
CA ILE A 295 -9.86 -2.88 -5.10
C ILE A 295 -10.07 -1.90 -3.93
N ASN A 296 -11.06 -1.02 -4.08
CA ASN A 296 -11.44 -0.06 -3.04
C ASN A 296 -12.68 -0.56 -2.28
N SER A 297 -12.59 -0.62 -0.96
CA SER A 297 -13.73 -0.81 -0.07
C SER A 297 -13.85 0.43 0.81
N ASN A 298 -14.38 1.51 0.25
CA ASN A 298 -14.56 2.77 0.96
C ASN A 298 -16.04 2.95 1.33
N ASP A 299 -16.30 3.53 2.50
CA ASP A 299 -17.68 3.82 2.97
C ASP A 299 -18.35 4.96 2.17
N PHE A 300 -17.63 5.59 1.25
CA PHE A 300 -18.04 6.75 0.47
C PHE A 300 -17.38 6.75 -0.92
N ASN A 301 -18.00 7.44 -1.88
CA ASN A 301 -17.43 7.63 -3.22
C ASN A 301 -16.18 8.52 -3.15
N SER A 302 -15.00 7.92 -3.11
CA SER A 302 -13.72 8.62 -3.21
C SER A 302 -12.88 8.08 -4.36
N GLN A 303 -12.24 8.99 -5.08
CA GLN A 303 -11.23 8.65 -6.08
C GLN A 303 -9.88 8.56 -5.40
N VAL A 304 -9.43 7.34 -5.13
CA VAL A 304 -8.06 7.07 -4.72
C VAL A 304 -7.20 6.98 -5.97
N THR A 305 -6.11 7.73 -6.03
CA THR A 305 -5.16 7.66 -7.15
C THR A 305 -3.87 6.99 -6.68
N ILE A 306 -3.43 5.95 -7.39
CA ILE A 306 -2.13 5.33 -7.15
C ILE A 306 -1.06 6.14 -7.86
N ARG A 307 0.00 6.51 -7.13
CA ARG A 307 1.21 7.10 -7.70
C ARG A 307 2.39 6.16 -7.48
N THR A 308 3.01 5.73 -8.57
CA THR A 308 4.40 5.24 -8.57
C THR A 308 5.31 6.45 -8.41
N LEU A 309 6.13 6.46 -7.36
CA LEU A 309 7.19 7.47 -7.23
C LEU A 309 8.52 6.78 -7.51
N GLU A 310 9.28 7.28 -8.49
CA GLU A 310 10.63 6.79 -8.80
C GLU A 310 11.64 7.07 -7.66
N GLN A 311 11.29 7.96 -6.72
CA GLN A 311 12.07 8.26 -5.51
C GLN A 311 11.15 8.51 -4.30
N LYS A 312 11.59 8.05 -3.11
CA LYS A 312 10.90 8.31 -1.85
C LYS A 312 10.76 9.83 -1.64
N PRO A 313 9.55 10.36 -1.35
CA PRO A 313 9.40 11.76 -0.98
C PRO A 313 10.12 11.99 0.36
N VAL A 314 10.94 13.04 0.39
CA VAL A 314 11.57 13.52 1.62
C VAL A 314 10.45 13.92 2.58
N VAL A 315 10.48 13.35 3.78
CA VAL A 315 9.53 13.64 4.88
C VAL A 315 9.81 15.02 5.44
#